data_AF-A0A2V9KTC4-F1
#
_entry.id   AF-A0A2V9KTC4-F1
#
_cell.length_a   1.000
_cell.length_b   1.000
_cell.length_c   1.000
_cell.angle_alpha   90.00
_cell.angle_beta   90.00
_cell.angle_gamma   90.00
#
_symmetry.space_group_name_H-M   'P 1'
#
loop_
_entity.id
_entity.type
_entity.pdbx_description
1 polymer ?
#
loop_
_entity_poly.entity_id
_entity_poly.type
_entity_poly.pdbx_seq_one_letter_code
_entity_poly.pdbx_strand_id
1 'polypeptide(L)'
;MTNDGDMLTDATLKALIEAIIYVAPEPVTLDTLAKALEGEERERVKARLEELIEDFERADHGIQIRPVAGGYKFSSKAEHHEVLRNFVKSLKPPVRL
;
A
#
# COMPACT_ATOMS: atom_id res chain seq x y z
N MET A 1 0.52 19.51 -27.69
CA MET A 1 1.04 18.17 -28.02
C MET A 1 1.63 17.64 -26.74
N THR A 2 0.82 16.91 -25.97
CA THR A 2 1.21 16.29 -24.70
C THR A 2 2.26 15.20 -25.01
N ASN A 3 3.42 15.28 -24.35
CA ASN A 3 4.51 14.35 -24.56
C ASN A 3 4.08 12.94 -24.09
N ASP A 4 4.06 11.96 -24.99
CA ASP A 4 3.97 10.52 -24.68
C ASP A 4 5.20 9.99 -23.90
N GLY A 5 6.09 10.88 -23.44
CA GLY A 5 7.39 10.57 -22.84
C GLY A 5 7.45 10.56 -21.32
N ASP A 6 6.33 10.74 -20.62
CA ASP A 6 6.30 10.86 -19.14
C ASP A 6 5.35 9.86 -18.45
N MET A 7 4.89 8.81 -19.16
CA MET A 7 4.15 7.71 -18.54
C MET A 7 5.10 6.78 -17.79
N LEU A 8 4.75 6.47 -16.54
CA LEU A 8 5.52 5.55 -15.72
C LEU A 8 5.45 4.14 -16.30
N THR A 9 6.52 3.36 -16.14
CA THR A 9 6.45 1.91 -16.41
C THR A 9 5.50 1.24 -15.42
N ASP A 10 4.90 0.11 -15.80
CA ASP A 10 3.99 -0.63 -14.89
C ASP A 10 4.68 -1.03 -13.58
N ALA A 11 5.95 -1.41 -13.65
CA ALA A 11 6.74 -1.75 -12.47
C ALA A 11 6.96 -0.52 -11.56
N THR A 12 7.31 0.64 -12.15
CA THR A 12 7.48 1.88 -11.40
C THR A 12 6.15 2.34 -10.78
N LEU A 13 5.06 2.25 -11.54
CA LEU A 13 3.72 2.64 -11.08
C LEU A 13 3.29 1.80 -9.87
N LYS A 14 3.46 0.46 -9.94
CA LYS A 14 3.21 -0.43 -8.80
C LYS A 14 4.08 -0.08 -7.60
N ALA A 15 5.39 0.10 -7.81
CA ALA A 15 6.31 0.45 -6.72
C ALA A 15 5.93 1.76 -6.02
N LEU A 16 5.45 2.76 -6.79
CA LEU A 16 4.99 4.03 -6.22
C LEU A 16 3.66 3.88 -5.46
N ILE A 17 2.69 3.14 -6.01
CA ILE A 17 1.42 2.85 -5.30
C ILE A 17 1.71 2.16 -3.95
N GLU A 18 2.57 1.15 -3.95
CA GLU A 18 3.01 0.44 -2.75
C GLU A 18 3.62 1.42 -1.73
N ALA A 19 4.60 2.23 -2.16
CA ALA A 19 5.28 3.18 -1.29
C ALA A 19 4.32 4.22 -0.69
N ILE A 20 3.36 4.72 -1.48
CA ILE A 20 2.35 5.68 -1.02
C ILE A 20 1.46 5.05 0.07
N ILE A 21 0.96 3.83 -0.15
CA ILE A 21 0.12 3.13 0.85
C ILE A 21 0.91 2.79 2.11
N TYR A 22 2.20 2.47 1.98
CA TYR A 22 3.09 2.17 3.10
C TYR A 22 3.35 3.38 4.02
N VAL A 23 3.63 4.55 3.44
CA VAL A 23 3.94 5.76 4.23
C VAL A 23 2.69 6.46 4.78
N ALA A 24 1.53 6.23 4.18
CA ALA A 24 0.30 6.91 4.57
C ALA A 24 -0.17 6.50 5.97
N PRO A 25 -0.41 7.46 6.88
CA PRO A 25 -0.92 7.16 8.22
C PRO A 25 -2.39 6.68 8.19
N GLU A 26 -3.16 7.23 7.25
CA GLU A 26 -4.58 6.94 7.03
C GLU A 26 -4.80 6.15 5.74
N PRO A 27 -5.92 5.40 5.60
CA PRO A 27 -6.25 4.69 4.37
C PRO A 27 -6.26 5.62 3.15
N VAL A 28 -5.56 5.24 2.08
CA VAL A 28 -5.41 6.04 0.86
C VAL A 28 -6.51 5.69 -0.14
N THR A 29 -7.28 6.68 -0.58
CA THR A 29 -8.31 6.44 -1.61
C THR A 29 -7.69 6.31 -3.00
N LEU A 30 -8.39 5.64 -3.92
CA LEU A 30 -7.96 5.56 -5.32
C LEU A 30 -7.81 6.95 -5.95
N ASP A 31 -8.69 7.89 -5.61
CA ASP A 31 -8.62 9.26 -6.12
C ASP A 31 -7.38 10.00 -5.58
N THR A 32 -6.99 9.74 -4.32
CA THR A 32 -5.73 10.27 -3.77
C THR A 32 -4.51 9.67 -4.46
N LEU A 33 -4.51 8.37 -4.75
CA LEU A 33 -3.43 7.71 -5.49
C LEU A 33 -3.29 8.30 -6.90
N ALA A 34 -4.39 8.38 -7.65
CA ALA A 34 -4.39 8.95 -9.00
C ALA A 34 -3.95 10.42 -9.01
N LYS A 35 -4.32 11.20 -7.98
CA LYS A 35 -3.86 12.58 -7.85
C LYS A 35 -2.36 12.68 -7.53
N ALA A 36 -1.81 11.78 -6.72
CA ALA A 36 -0.40 11.78 -6.37
C ALA A 36 0.50 11.29 -7.52
N LEU A 37 -0.05 10.43 -8.39
CA LEU A 37 0.60 9.86 -9.57
C LEU A 37 0.19 10.69 -10.80
N GLU A 38 0.55 11.97 -10.78
CA GLU A 38 0.20 12.91 -11.85
C GLU A 38 0.56 12.35 -13.24
N GLY A 39 -0.36 12.49 -14.20
CA GLY A 39 -0.18 11.96 -15.56
C GLY A 39 -0.68 10.52 -15.75
N GLU A 40 -1.05 9.82 -14.69
CA GLU A 40 -1.58 8.46 -14.77
C GLU A 40 -3.12 8.43 -14.79
N GLU A 41 -3.67 7.65 -15.72
CA GLU A 41 -5.11 7.42 -15.80
C GLU A 41 -5.62 6.67 -14.58
N ARG A 42 -6.72 7.15 -13.99
CA ARG A 42 -7.30 6.57 -12.77
C ARG A 42 -7.56 5.07 -12.87
N GLU A 43 -8.07 4.61 -14.03
CA GLU A 43 -8.31 3.18 -14.26
C GLU A 43 -7.00 2.38 -14.37
N ARG A 44 -5.91 2.98 -14.86
CA ARG A 44 -4.59 2.34 -14.87
C ARG A 44 -4.04 2.19 -13.46
N VAL A 45 -4.15 3.23 -12.64
CA VAL A 45 -3.77 3.18 -11.21
C VAL A 45 -4.57 2.10 -10.48
N LYS A 46 -5.87 2.01 -10.76
CA LYS A 46 -6.75 0.98 -10.18
C LYS A 46 -6.30 -0.43 -10.58
N ALA A 47 -6.05 -0.68 -11.86
CA ALA A 47 -5.61 -1.99 -12.34
C ALA A 47 -4.29 -2.41 -11.68
N ARG A 48 -3.32 -1.50 -11.57
CA ARG A 48 -2.03 -1.79 -10.91
C ARG A 48 -2.17 -1.98 -9.40
N LEU A 49 -3.10 -1.28 -8.75
CA LEU A 49 -3.43 -1.49 -7.34
C LEU A 49 -4.07 -2.87 -7.11
N GLU A 50 -4.99 -3.31 -7.97
CA GLU A 50 -5.61 -4.63 -7.89
C GLU A 50 -4.56 -5.75 -8.02
N GLU A 51 -3.63 -5.64 -8.97
CA GLU A 51 -2.50 -6.57 -9.08
C GLU A 51 -1.61 -6.59 -7.83
N LEU A 52 -1.35 -5.44 -7.20
CA LEU A 52 -0.59 -5.39 -5.95
C LEU A 52 -1.34 -6.10 -4.81
N ILE A 53 -2.65 -5.92 -4.72
CA ILE A 53 -3.47 -6.60 -3.72
C ILE A 53 -3.31 -8.12 -3.90
N GLU A 54 -3.47 -8.63 -5.12
CA GLU A 54 -3.27 -10.06 -5.43
C GLU A 54 -1.86 -10.54 -5.11
N ASP A 55 -0.84 -9.76 -5.44
CA ASP A 55 0.56 -10.09 -5.14
C ASP A 55 0.81 -10.24 -3.63
N PHE A 56 0.29 -9.30 -2.82
CA PHE A 56 0.45 -9.33 -1.36
C PHE A 56 -0.46 -10.36 -0.67
N GLU A 57 -1.51 -10.86 -1.32
CA GLU A 57 -2.34 -11.97 -0.80
C GLU A 57 -1.59 -13.31 -0.78
N ARG A 58 -0.57 -13.49 -1.63
CA ARG A 58 0.21 -14.73 -1.69
C ARG A 58 0.90 -15.08 -0.36
N ALA A 59 1.08 -16.37 -0.09
CA ALA A 59 1.57 -16.89 1.19
C ALA A 59 3.04 -16.53 1.51
N ASP A 60 3.80 -16.03 0.54
CA ASP A 60 5.17 -15.55 0.73
C ASP A 60 5.24 -14.14 1.35
N HIS A 61 4.09 -13.49 1.56
CA HIS A 61 3.99 -12.18 2.23
C HIS A 61 3.27 -12.26 3.57
N GLY A 62 3.84 -11.62 4.60
CA GLY A 62 3.23 -11.50 5.93
C GLY A 62 2.34 -10.27 6.15
N ILE A 63 2.26 -9.40 5.14
CA ILE A 63 1.41 -8.20 5.10
C ILE A 63 0.49 -8.26 3.88
N GLN A 64 -0.56 -7.46 3.91
CA GLN A 64 -1.60 -7.38 2.89
C GLN A 64 -2.12 -5.94 2.75
N ILE A 65 -2.54 -5.58 1.55
CA ILE A 65 -3.24 -4.31 1.28
C ILE A 65 -4.73 -4.59 1.39
N ARG A 66 -5.43 -3.88 2.29
CA ARG A 66 -6.87 -4.10 2.52
C ARG A 66 -7.71 -2.83 2.34
N PRO A 67 -8.96 -2.96 1.87
CA PRO A 67 -9.90 -1.86 1.85
C PRO A 67 -10.36 -1.51 3.28
N VAL A 68 -10.24 -0.23 3.66
CA VAL A 68 -10.66 0.32 4.95
C VAL A 68 -11.27 1.69 4.74
N ALA A 69 -12.52 1.88 5.18
CA ALA A 69 -13.24 3.17 5.11
C ALA A 69 -13.21 3.84 3.72
N GLY A 70 -13.26 3.05 2.64
CA GLY A 70 -13.21 3.56 1.26
C GLY A 70 -11.81 3.86 0.72
N GLY A 71 -10.76 3.61 1.50
CA GLY A 71 -9.36 3.66 1.05
C GLY A 71 -8.66 2.32 1.22
N TYR A 72 -7.35 2.31 1.00
CA TYR A 72 -6.48 1.14 1.06
C TYR A 72 -5.36 1.36 2.07
N LYS A 73 -5.03 0.34 2.86
CA LYS A 73 -3.96 0.41 3.86
C LYS A 73 -3.25 -0.93 4.00
N PHE A 74 -1.95 -0.89 4.31
CA PHE A 74 -1.23 -2.08 4.75
C PHE A 74 -1.69 -2.57 6.12
N SER A 75 -1.73 -3.88 6.27
CA SER A 75 -1.92 -4.54 7.57
C SER A 75 -1.24 -5.89 7.57
N SER A 76 -0.92 -6.42 8.76
CA SER A 76 -0.43 -7.79 8.88
C SER A 76 -1.54 -8.81 8.57
N LYS A 77 -1.13 -10.00 8.12
CA LYS A 77 -2.04 -11.14 7.96
C LYS A 77 -2.38 -11.76 9.31
N ALA A 78 -3.63 -12.23 9.42
CA ALA A 78 -4.18 -12.75 10.67
C ALA A 78 -3.44 -13.98 11.19
N GLU A 79 -2.94 -14.82 10.29
CA GLU A 79 -2.12 -16.01 10.59
C GLU A 79 -0.84 -15.70 11.38
N HIS A 80 -0.32 -14.46 11.32
CA HIS A 80 0.87 -14.05 12.07
C HIS A 80 0.53 -13.28 13.36
N HIS A 81 -0.75 -13.02 13.66
CA HIS A 81 -1.14 -12.13 14.75
C HIS A 81 -0.68 -12.62 16.13
N GLU A 82 -0.57 -13.92 16.38
CA GLU A 82 -0.10 -14.43 17.67
C GLU A 82 1.33 -14.01 17.97
N VAL A 83 2.24 -14.27 17.04
CA VAL A 83 3.66 -13.90 17.15
C VAL A 83 3.82 -12.38 17.22
N LEU A 84 3.11 -11.65 16.36
CA LEU A 84 3.16 -10.18 16.33
C LEU A 84 2.64 -9.56 17.64
N ARG A 85 1.58 -10.11 18.24
CA ARG A 85 1.09 -9.63 19.55
C ARG A 85 2.14 -9.81 20.64
N ASN A 86 2.83 -10.94 20.67
CA ASN A 86 3.88 -11.19 21.65
C ASN A 86 5.09 -10.26 21.42
N PHE A 87 5.46 -10.02 20.17
CA PHE A 87 6.51 -9.06 19.82
C PHE A 87 6.15 -7.63 20.24
N VAL A 88 4.94 -7.15 19.92
CA VAL A 88 4.51 -5.79 20.29
C VAL A 88 4.51 -5.60 21.81
N LYS A 89 4.13 -6.63 22.60
CA LYS A 89 4.21 -6.59 24.07
C LYS A 89 5.64 -6.52 24.60
N SER A 90 6.62 -7.03 23.86
CA SER A 90 8.04 -7.01 24.27
C SER A 90 8.75 -5.70 23.91
N LEU A 91 8.17 -4.88 23.02
CA LEU A 91 8.61 -3.52 22.79
C LEU A 91 8.48 -2.74 24.10
N LYS A 92 9.61 -2.42 24.74
CA LYS A 92 9.63 -1.63 25.98
C LYS A 92 8.85 -0.33 25.76
N PRO A 93 7.97 0.09 26.69
CA PRO A 93 7.41 1.42 26.63
C PRO A 93 8.57 2.43 26.65
N PRO A 94 8.52 3.51 25.84
CA PRO A 94 9.53 4.56 25.95
C PRO A 94 9.52 5.08 27.38
N VAL A 95 10.66 4.93 28.07
CA VAL A 95 10.88 5.52 29.39
C VAL A 95 10.78 7.04 29.18
N ARG A 96 9.69 7.64 29.66
CA ARG A 96 9.63 9.10 29.79
C ARG A 96 10.48 9.46 31.01
N LEU A 97 11.68 9.99 30.75
CA LEU A 97 12.51 10.68 31.75
C LEU A 97 11.98 12.09 31.98
#